data_AF-A0A699RR97-F1
#
_entry.id   AF-A0A699RR97-F1
#
_cell.length_a   1.000
_cell.length_b   1.000
_cell.length_c   1.000
_cell.angle_alpha   90.00
_cell.angle_beta   90.00
_cell.angle_gamma   90.00
#
_symmetry.space_group_name_H-M   'P 1'
#
loop_
_entity.id
_entity.type
_entity.pdbx_description
1 polymer ?
#
loop_
_entity_poly.entity_id
_entity_poly.type
_entity_poly.pdbx_seq_one_letter_code
_entity_poly.pdbx_strand_id
1 'polypeptide(L)'
;MNGNGNLAAARAEGNATGHNGNQIRCYNYKGVGPFARNCTVRPRRRDAAYLQTQLLIAQKEEAGIQFQAEEFDLMAAAVELDEIKEVNANCILMANLQQASTSGTRTDKALVYDSDESAE
;
A
#
# COMPACT_ATOMS: atom_id res chain seq x y z
N MET A 1 6.14 72.77 50.93
CA MET A 1 5.15 72.00 50.14
C MET A 1 5.56 72.05 48.68
N ASN A 2 5.45 70.89 48.03
CA ASN A 2 6.04 70.53 46.75
C ASN A 2 5.57 71.38 45.56
N GLY A 3 6.46 71.52 44.59
CA GLY A 3 6.17 72.11 43.28
C GLY A 3 5.76 71.09 42.21
N ASN A 4 5.79 71.59 40.98
CA ASN A 4 5.71 70.93 39.66
C ASN A 4 4.27 70.85 39.08
N GLY A 5 4.01 71.19 37.81
CA GLY A 5 4.93 71.48 36.71
C GLY A 5 4.24 71.99 35.46
N ASN A 6 5.06 72.48 34.52
CA ASN A 6 4.66 72.95 33.19
C ASN A 6 5.25 72.04 32.09
N LEU A 7 4.36 71.57 31.20
CA LEU A 7 4.45 71.51 29.72
C LEU A 7 5.51 70.67 28.96
N ALA A 8 5.04 69.77 28.06
CA ALA A 8 5.41 69.62 26.62
C ALA A 8 4.88 68.27 26.03
N ALA A 9 3.87 68.28 25.12
CA ALA A 9 3.89 68.05 23.64
C ALA A 9 4.38 66.63 23.19
N ALA A 10 3.81 65.85 22.24
CA ALA A 10 3.22 66.16 20.92
C ALA A 10 2.37 64.98 20.31
N ARG A 11 1.78 65.23 19.13
CA ARG A 11 0.65 64.61 18.36
C ARG A 11 1.04 63.52 17.32
N ALA A 12 0.11 62.63 16.91
CA ALA A 12 -0.16 62.14 15.52
C ALA A 12 -1.25 61.02 15.53
N GLU A 13 -2.49 61.17 15.04
CA GLU A 13 -3.05 61.20 13.66
C GLU A 13 -2.90 59.93 12.78
N GLY A 14 -4.04 59.41 12.30
CA GLY A 14 -4.20 58.51 11.15
C GLY A 14 -5.06 57.26 11.45
N ASN A 15 -6.05 56.81 10.66
CA ASN A 15 -6.66 57.24 9.40
C ASN A 15 -7.86 56.30 9.11
N ALA A 16 -9.00 56.86 8.71
CA ALA A 16 -10.14 56.11 8.16
C ALA A 16 -9.79 55.53 6.77
N THR A 17 -10.43 54.42 6.37
CA THR A 17 -11.01 54.14 5.01
C THR A 17 -11.17 52.62 4.79
N GLY A 18 -12.35 52.21 4.32
CA GLY A 18 -12.75 50.81 4.15
C GLY A 18 -12.11 50.06 2.98
N HIS A 19 -12.16 48.73 3.10
CA HIS A 19 -12.05 47.72 2.05
C HIS A 19 -12.88 46.52 2.55
N ASN A 20 -14.15 46.31 2.17
CA ASN A 20 -14.70 45.99 0.85
C ASN A 20 -14.02 44.77 0.21
N GLY A 21 -14.84 43.78 -0.17
CA GLY A 21 -14.50 42.82 -1.22
C GLY A 21 -14.44 41.35 -0.80
N ASN A 22 -13.36 40.93 -0.14
CA ASN A 22 -13.03 39.51 -0.02
C ASN A 22 -12.88 39.10 1.45
N GLN A 23 -14.01 38.75 2.03
CA GLN A 23 -14.12 38.06 3.30
C GLN A 23 -13.36 36.72 3.22
N ILE A 24 -12.06 36.73 3.56
CA ILE A 24 -11.20 35.54 3.55
C ILE A 24 -11.79 34.52 4.54
N ARG A 25 -12.44 33.48 4.01
CA ARG A 25 -12.96 32.34 4.77
C ARG A 25 -11.79 31.60 5.40
N CYS A 26 -11.65 31.71 6.72
CA CYS A 26 -10.78 30.81 7.47
C CYS A 26 -11.47 29.45 7.57
N TYR A 27 -11.05 28.48 6.75
CA TYR A 27 -11.66 27.15 6.66
C TYR A 27 -11.67 26.34 7.96
N ASN A 28 -10.97 26.80 9.01
CA ASN A 28 -10.95 26.17 10.33
C ASN A 28 -12.01 26.70 11.32
N TYR A 29 -12.72 27.77 10.99
CA TYR A 29 -13.78 28.32 11.84
C TYR A 29 -15.13 28.20 11.13
N LYS A 30 -16.11 27.57 11.76
CA LYS A 30 -17.53 27.60 11.32
C LYS A 30 -18.16 29.00 11.52
N GLY A 31 -17.45 30.07 11.22
CA GLY A 31 -17.91 31.44 11.45
C GLY A 31 -16.92 32.46 10.92
N VAL A 32 -17.46 33.56 10.39
CA VAL A 32 -16.67 34.59 9.72
C VAL A 32 -16.39 35.77 10.65
N GLY A 33 -15.12 36.10 10.86
CA GLY A 33 -14.68 37.23 11.68
C GLY A 33 -13.41 37.89 11.14
N PRO A 34 -13.20 39.20 11.41
CA PRO A 34 -12.10 39.95 10.83
C PRO A 34 -10.78 39.69 11.55
N PHE A 35 -9.70 39.68 10.77
CA PHE A 35 -8.29 39.50 11.14
C PHE A 35 -7.83 38.06 11.45
N ALA A 36 -7.21 37.45 10.43
CA ALA A 36 -6.27 36.33 10.59
C ALA A 36 -5.09 36.64 11.55
N ARG A 37 -4.86 37.91 11.92
CA ARG A 37 -3.88 38.32 12.95
C ARG A 37 -4.30 37.93 14.38
N ASN A 38 -5.59 37.70 14.64
CA ASN A 38 -6.13 37.35 15.95
C ASN A 38 -6.64 35.90 16.02
N CYS A 39 -6.11 34.98 15.21
CA CYS A 39 -6.30 33.56 15.48
C CYS A 39 -5.53 33.17 16.76
N THR A 40 -6.16 33.36 17.91
CA THR A 40 -5.66 32.92 19.23
C THR A 40 -5.74 31.41 19.40
N VAL A 41 -6.45 30.70 18.51
CA VAL A 41 -6.34 29.25 18.43
C VAL A 41 -5.00 28.94 17.76
N ARG A 42 -4.02 28.67 18.61
CA ARG A 42 -2.73 28.11 18.23
C ARG A 42 -2.98 26.91 17.30
N PRO A 43 -2.36 26.85 16.11
CA PRO A 43 -2.28 25.59 15.37
C PRO A 43 -1.82 24.52 16.35
N ARG A 44 -2.55 23.40 16.45
CA ARG A 44 -2.29 22.37 17.48
C ARG A 44 -0.78 22.13 17.56
N ARG A 45 -0.16 22.59 18.66
CA ARG A 45 1.24 22.23 18.92
C ARG A 45 1.23 20.75 19.18
N ARG A 46 1.88 20.01 18.27
CA ARG A 46 2.11 18.59 18.43
C ARG A 46 3.07 18.45 19.59
N ASP A 47 2.57 18.04 20.74
CA ASP A 47 3.42 17.68 21.87
C ASP A 47 4.12 16.35 21.58
N ALA A 48 5.10 16.02 22.41
CA ALA A 48 5.88 14.79 22.24
C ALA A 48 5.00 13.53 22.30
N ALA A 49 3.96 13.53 23.14
CA ALA A 49 3.01 12.43 23.26
C ALA A 49 2.24 12.21 21.96
N TYR A 50 1.73 13.28 21.33
CA TYR A 50 1.04 13.22 20.05
C TYR A 50 1.95 12.72 18.92
N LEU A 51 3.19 13.20 18.86
CA LEU A 51 4.16 12.74 17.86
C LEU A 51 4.51 11.25 18.06
N GLN A 52 4.67 10.82 19.31
CA GLN A 52 4.95 9.43 19.65
C GLN A 52 3.79 8.51 19.24
N THR A 53 2.55 8.92 19.52
CA THR A 53 1.36 8.15 19.09
C THR A 53 1.27 8.08 17.56
N GLN A 54 1.49 9.18 16.84
CA GLN A 54 1.45 9.16 15.38
C GLN A 54 2.54 8.27 14.77
N LEU A 55 3.74 8.26 15.34
CA LEU A 55 4.81 7.37 14.88
C LEU A 55 4.44 5.89 15.10
N LEU A 56 3.88 5.57 16.26
CA LEU A 56 3.45 4.20 16.57
C LEU A 56 2.33 3.74 15.63
N ILE A 57 1.40 4.63 15.27
CA ILE A 57 0.35 4.33 14.29
C ILE A 57 0.97 4.08 12.91
N ALA A 58 1.87 4.95 12.46
CA ALA A 58 2.54 4.80 11.17
C ALA A 58 3.34 3.48 11.07
N GLN A 59 4.07 3.10 12.11
CA GLN A 59 4.81 1.83 12.15
C GLN A 59 3.89 0.61 12.08
N LYS A 60 2.72 0.66 12.73
CA LYS A 60 1.72 -0.41 12.67
C LYS A 60 1.06 -0.51 11.29
N GLU A 61 0.76 0.63 10.67
CA GLU A 61 0.24 0.66 9.30
C GLU A 61 1.28 0.11 8.31
N GLU A 62 2.55 0.51 8.43
CA GLU A 62 3.64 0.03 7.59
C GLU A 62 3.82 -1.49 7.71
N ALA A 63 3.85 -2.02 8.94
CA ALA A 63 3.91 -3.47 9.16
C ALA A 63 2.66 -4.19 8.62
N GLY A 64 1.48 -3.57 8.71
CA GLY A 64 0.24 -4.11 8.14
C GLY A 64 0.25 -4.15 6.62
N ILE A 65 0.85 -3.15 5.95
CA ILE A 65 1.01 -3.10 4.50
C ILE A 65 2.01 -4.17 4.03
N GLN A 66 3.14 -4.32 4.75
CA GLN A 66 4.12 -5.35 4.45
C GLN A 66 3.51 -6.76 4.55
N PHE A 67 2.77 -7.03 5.63
CA PHE A 67 2.11 -8.31 5.83
C PHE A 67 1.08 -8.62 4.72
N GLN A 68 0.31 -7.63 4.29
CA GLN A 68 -0.65 -7.81 3.19
C GLN A 68 0.04 -8.11 1.84
N ALA A 69 1.20 -7.51 1.57
CA ALA A 69 1.97 -7.82 0.37
C ALA A 69 2.49 -9.27 0.40
N GLU A 70 3.02 -9.72 1.54
CA GLU A 70 3.47 -11.10 1.71
C GLU A 70 2.33 -12.12 1.58
N GLU A 71 1.12 -11.82 2.09
CA GLU A 71 -0.05 -12.69 1.89
C GLU A 71 -0.49 -12.75 0.42
N PHE A 72 -0.42 -11.64 -0.31
CA PHE A 72 -0.72 -11.60 -1.74
C PHE A 72 0.29 -12.41 -2.56
N ASP A 73 1.58 -12.27 -2.27
CA ASP A 73 2.65 -13.04 -2.91
C ASP A 73 2.50 -14.55 -2.63
N LEU A 74 2.15 -14.92 -1.41
CA LEU A 74 1.90 -16.31 -1.04
C LEU A 74 0.68 -16.88 -1.78
N MET A 75 -0.39 -16.08 -1.94
CA MET A 75 -1.57 -16.47 -2.71
C MET A 75 -1.20 -16.66 -4.19
N ALA A 76 -0.41 -15.77 -4.78
CA ALA A 76 0.07 -15.90 -6.15
C ALA A 76 0.89 -17.18 -6.34
N ALA A 77 1.85 -17.45 -5.44
CA ALA A 77 2.66 -18.66 -5.46
C ALA A 77 1.83 -19.94 -5.31
N ALA A 78 0.75 -19.90 -4.52
CA ALA A 78 -0.17 -21.03 -4.38
C ALA A 78 -0.92 -21.34 -5.68
N VAL A 79 -1.31 -20.32 -6.45
CA VAL A 79 -1.93 -20.48 -7.77
C VAL A 79 -0.93 -21.07 -8.77
N GLU A 80 0.30 -20.55 -8.83
CA GLU A 80 1.35 -21.11 -9.70
C GLU A 80 1.66 -22.58 -9.38
N LEU A 81 1.66 -22.96 -8.10
CA LEU A 81 1.87 -24.34 -7.67
C LEU A 81 0.77 -25.29 -8.16
N ASP A 82 -0.48 -24.83 -8.22
CA ASP A 82 -1.61 -25.60 -8.73
C ASP A 82 -1.44 -25.89 -10.23
N GLU A 83 -1.06 -24.86 -11.01
CA GLU A 83 -0.77 -25.00 -12.44
C GLU A 83 0.40 -25.96 -12.70
N ILE A 84 1.48 -25.87 -11.90
CA ILE A 84 2.60 -26.81 -11.99
C ILE A 84 2.16 -28.25 -11.67
N LYS A 85 1.28 -28.45 -10.67
CA LYS A 85 0.76 -29.79 -10.35
C LYS A 85 -0.06 -30.36 -11.49
N GLU A 86 -0.89 -29.55 -12.15
CA GLU A 86 -1.67 -29.97 -13.31
C GLU A 86 -0.76 -30.41 -14.46
N VAL A 87 0.24 -29.59 -14.80
CA VAL A 87 1.22 -29.92 -15.84
C VAL A 87 1.97 -31.21 -15.52
N ASN A 88 2.35 -31.42 -14.25
CA ASN A 88 3.01 -32.65 -13.81
C ASN A 88 2.12 -33.88 -13.96
N ALA A 89 0.83 -33.79 -13.57
CA ALA A 89 -0.12 -34.88 -13.75
C ALA A 89 -0.30 -35.24 -15.24
N ASN A 90 -0.39 -34.23 -16.11
CA ASN A 90 -0.46 -34.41 -17.55
C ASN A 90 0.80 -35.09 -18.11
N CYS A 91 1.99 -34.69 -17.63
CA CYS A 91 3.25 -35.31 -18.02
C CYS A 91 3.30 -36.80 -17.65
N ILE A 92 2.85 -37.16 -16.46
CA ILE A 92 2.79 -38.56 -16.00
C ILE A 92 1.82 -39.37 -16.89
N LEU A 93 0.66 -38.81 -17.21
CA LEU A 93 -0.32 -39.48 -18.08
C LEU A 93 0.25 -39.77 -19.47
N MET A 94 0.95 -38.79 -20.08
CA MET A 94 1.59 -38.96 -21.37
C MET A 94 2.66 -40.06 -21.35
N ALA A 95 3.47 -40.11 -20.29
CA ALA A 95 4.49 -41.15 -20.13
C ALA A 95 3.85 -42.55 -20.04
N ASN A 96 2.78 -42.70 -19.28
CA ASN A 96 2.04 -43.97 -19.17
C ASN A 96 1.43 -44.39 -20.50
N LEU A 97 0.88 -43.44 -21.27
CA LEU A 97 0.34 -43.72 -22.60
C LEU A 97 1.42 -44.18 -23.57
N GLN A 98 2.57 -43.49 -23.61
CA GLN A 98 3.71 -43.89 -24.43
C GLN A 98 4.27 -45.26 -24.02
N GLN A 99 4.34 -45.57 -22.72
CA GLN A 99 4.73 -46.90 -22.23
C GLN A 99 3.74 -47.97 -22.67
N ALA A 100 2.43 -47.73 -22.56
CA ALA A 100 1.42 -48.67 -23.01
C ALA A 100 1.50 -48.92 -24.53
N SER A 101 1.71 -47.88 -25.33
CA SER A 101 1.88 -48.00 -26.79
C SER A 101 3.14 -48.76 -27.19
N THR A 102 4.26 -48.55 -26.49
CA THR A 102 5.52 -49.26 -26.76
C THR A 102 5.52 -50.70 -26.24
N SER A 103 4.77 -50.99 -25.18
CA SER A 103 4.54 -52.34 -24.65
C SER A 103 3.82 -53.23 -25.68
N GLY A 104 2.84 -52.68 -26.41
CA GLY A 104 2.11 -53.41 -27.46
C GLY A 104 2.98 -53.82 -28.67
N THR A 105 4.04 -53.06 -29.00
CA THR A 105 4.90 -53.37 -30.15
C THR A 105 6.06 -54.33 -29.82
N ARG A 106 6.44 -54.47 -28.54
CA ARG A 106 7.56 -55.33 -28.12
C ARG A 106 7.16 -56.80 -28.01
N THR A 107 5.91 -57.10 -27.66
CA THR A 107 5.41 -58.47 -27.52
C THR A 107 5.10 -59.13 -28.88
N ASP A 108 4.70 -58.33 -29.87
CA ASP A 108 4.36 -58.82 -31.22
C ASP A 108 5.60 -59.20 -32.06
N LYS A 109 6.77 -58.61 -31.78
CA LYS A 109 8.02 -58.88 -32.53
C LYS A 109 8.93 -59.95 -31.93
N ALA A 110 8.64 -60.46 -30.74
CA ALA A 110 9.48 -61.47 -30.08
C ALA A 110 8.95 -62.91 -30.20
N LEU A 111 7.71 -63.10 -30.71
CA LEU A 111 7.06 -64.41 -30.81
C LEU A 111 7.07 -65.01 -32.23
N VAL A 112 7.68 -64.34 -33.22
CA VAL A 112 7.71 -64.81 -34.61
C VAL A 112 9.11 -65.32 -34.96
N TYR A 113 9.19 -66.65 -35.15
CA TYR A 113 10.34 -67.53 -35.46
C TYR A 113 11.21 -68.02 -34.29
N ASP A 114 10.74 -69.08 -33.63
CA ASP A 114 11.52 -70.33 -33.56
C ASP A 114 10.58 -71.52 -33.31
N SER A 115 9.95 -72.03 -34.36
CA SER A 115 9.40 -73.40 -34.36
C SER A 115 9.38 -73.91 -35.79
N ASP A 116 10.37 -74.77 -36.04
CA ASP A 116 10.35 -75.95 -36.91
C ASP A 116 10.21 -75.73 -38.43
N GLU A 117 11.32 -75.88 -39.16
CA GLU A 117 11.47 -76.96 -40.16
C GLU A 117 12.92 -77.05 -40.67
N SER A 118 13.66 -78.08 -40.27
CA SER A 118 14.76 -78.62 -41.09
C SER A 118 14.90 -80.11 -40.80
N ALA A 119 13.93 -80.88 -41.30
CA ALA A 119 14.10 -82.29 -41.56
C ALA A 119 14.66 -82.46 -42.98
N GLU A 120 15.96 -82.78 -43.08
CA GLU A 120 16.59 -83.82 -43.93
C GLU A 120 18.11 -83.73 -43.83
#